data_AF-A0A956KB18-F1
#
_entry.id   AF-A0A956KB18-F1
#
_cell.length_a   1.000
_cell.length_b   1.000
_cell.length_c   1.000
_cell.angle_alpha   90.00
_cell.angle_beta   90.00
_cell.angle_gamma   90.00
#
_symmetry.space_group_name_H-M   'P 1'
#
loop_
_entity.id
_entity.type
_entity.pdbx_description
1 polymer ?
#
loop_
_entity_poly.entity_id
_entity_poly.type
_entity_poly.pdbx_seq_one_letter_code
_entity_poly.pdbx_strand_id
1 'polypeptide(L)'
;TEATQATDDATQGTSETDTTEVEPQDWEPGVSLATPREPGPRGYLDRRGLIHAHSVYSHDACDGEPKDADGDPDLVCMEDFRRGICRSRHDFVMLTDHRESFSDTEFPEALLYEPGRGDALVDRGGGPVASWLACDDIELAGNAPRIAPLVMAGNEAAFMPVGLEGHVADTPSARSDIYGRDDDEAIAAVKAHGGLALMAHTENWTAEQLATMPLDGFEMYNIHANLFLNLGAALALVAKAEMKDPGLPHPDLSLLPIYTEDPAYVDTWAAVLAQGARRVTTMGTDCHRNTFTQELADGERIDSYERMMKWFSNHLLVAPSGDDLWDDKPLKEALAAGRLYGVFELMGYAEGFDFHARVDDEVYEMGAAVAAPARLVVHAPSVQQLADDAAPPELVVRVLRAEADGWVEVASELGDEGHTLELDITDPGAYRAEIRIIPHHLAPYLGDEVALADEEHVWIYANPIYVTG
;
A
#
# COMPACT_ATOMS: atom_id res chain seq x y z
N THR A 1 -25.11 5.46 78.57
CA THR A 1 -26.22 5.36 77.60
C THR A 1 -26.09 6.54 76.67
N GLU A 2 -25.49 6.32 75.51
CA GLU A 2 -25.71 7.11 74.29
C GLU A 2 -24.88 6.44 73.19
N ALA A 3 -25.59 5.97 72.18
CA ALA A 3 -25.06 5.31 71.00
C ALA A 3 -24.96 6.35 69.89
N THR A 4 -23.78 6.47 69.27
CA THR A 4 -23.58 7.37 68.13
C THR A 4 -23.63 6.54 66.85
N GLN A 5 -24.63 6.83 66.02
CA GLN A 5 -24.85 6.25 64.70
C GLN A 5 -23.76 6.73 63.73
N ALA A 6 -23.22 5.79 62.95
CA ALA A 6 -22.45 6.07 61.74
C ALA A 6 -23.43 6.14 60.55
N THR A 7 -23.27 7.17 59.72
CA THR A 7 -23.94 7.30 58.43
C THR A 7 -22.88 7.12 57.34
N ASP A 8 -23.02 6.06 56.57
CA ASP A 8 -22.33 5.84 55.30
C ASP A 8 -22.91 6.77 54.23
N ASP A 9 -22.05 7.54 53.57
CA ASP A 9 -22.39 8.33 52.38
C ASP A 9 -21.49 7.84 51.24
N ALA A 10 -22.04 6.96 50.41
CA ALA A 10 -21.39 6.40 49.23
C ALA A 10 -21.99 7.08 47.99
N THR A 11 -21.36 8.18 47.55
CA THR A 11 -21.68 8.81 46.28
C THR A 11 -20.91 8.08 45.17
N GLN A 12 -21.60 7.19 44.44
CA GLN A 12 -21.13 6.67 43.15
C GLN A 12 -21.16 7.81 42.13
N GLY A 13 -19.99 8.35 41.79
CA GLY A 13 -19.83 9.20 40.62
C GLY A 13 -19.78 8.31 39.37
N THR A 14 -20.87 8.28 38.62
CA THR A 14 -20.87 7.79 37.23
C THR A 14 -20.10 8.81 36.40
N SER A 15 -18.89 8.45 35.98
CA SER A 15 -18.14 9.17 34.95
C SER A 15 -18.88 8.97 33.63
N GLU A 16 -19.73 9.93 33.26
CA GLU A 16 -20.20 10.09 31.89
C GLU A 16 -18.97 10.42 31.03
N THR A 17 -18.48 9.43 30.30
CA THR A 17 -17.61 9.68 29.14
C THR A 17 -18.44 10.44 28.12
N ASP A 18 -18.24 11.75 28.08
CA ASP A 18 -18.76 12.67 27.09
C ASP A 18 -18.19 12.29 25.72
N THR A 19 -18.87 11.39 25.01
CA THR A 19 -18.58 11.06 23.62
C THR A 19 -19.20 12.17 22.78
N THR A 20 -18.51 13.31 22.66
CA THR A 20 -18.85 14.30 21.65
C THR A 20 -18.80 13.59 20.29
N GLU A 21 -19.97 13.40 19.69
CA GLU A 21 -20.13 12.87 18.34
C GLU A 21 -19.45 13.88 17.40
N VAL A 22 -18.36 13.45 16.78
CA VAL A 22 -17.55 14.31 15.91
C VAL A 22 -18.16 14.22 14.53
N GLU A 23 -18.56 15.38 13.99
CA GLU A 23 -19.03 15.45 12.61
C GLU A 23 -17.93 14.90 11.68
N PRO A 24 -18.26 13.98 10.76
CA PRO A 24 -17.30 13.49 9.78
C PRO A 24 -16.75 14.67 8.96
N GLN A 25 -15.44 14.65 8.70
CA GLN A 25 -14.76 15.67 7.92
C GLN A 25 -14.82 15.28 6.45
N ASP A 26 -15.25 16.18 5.57
CA ASP A 26 -15.18 15.95 4.13
C ASP A 26 -13.73 15.71 3.69
N TRP A 27 -13.54 14.76 2.77
CA TRP A 27 -12.26 14.46 2.20
C TRP A 27 -11.81 15.57 1.24
N GLU A 28 -10.57 16.00 1.41
CA GLU A 28 -9.83 16.84 0.47
C GLU A 28 -8.38 16.35 0.39
N PRO A 29 -7.63 16.72 -0.65
CA PRO A 29 -6.21 16.38 -0.74
C PRO A 29 -5.45 16.70 0.56
N GLY A 30 -4.70 15.72 1.05
CA GLY A 30 -3.93 15.80 2.31
C GLY A 30 -4.63 15.24 3.54
N VAL A 31 -5.95 15.12 3.52
CA VAL A 31 -6.70 14.36 4.54
C VAL A 31 -6.51 12.87 4.28
N SER A 32 -6.03 12.14 5.29
CA SER A 32 -5.95 10.68 5.24
C SER A 32 -7.09 10.05 6.03
N LEU A 33 -7.75 9.05 5.45
CA LEU A 33 -8.83 8.30 6.08
C LEU A 33 -8.36 6.94 6.56
N ALA A 34 -8.94 6.44 7.65
CA ALA A 34 -8.64 5.11 8.18
C ALA A 34 -9.43 4.03 7.44
N THR A 35 -8.87 2.84 7.24
CA THR A 35 -9.67 1.69 6.79
C THR A 35 -10.72 1.29 7.83
N PRO A 36 -11.87 0.71 7.42
CA PRO A 36 -12.84 0.14 8.34
C PRO A 36 -12.23 -0.92 9.27
N ARG A 37 -12.60 -0.90 10.55
CA ARG A 37 -12.12 -1.90 11.53
C ARG A 37 -12.89 -3.20 11.49
N GLU A 38 -14.17 -3.13 11.14
CA GLU A 38 -15.04 -4.28 11.00
C GLU A 38 -14.79 -5.02 9.67
N PRO A 39 -15.01 -6.34 9.63
CA PRO A 39 -15.00 -7.08 8.38
C PRO A 39 -16.05 -6.54 7.39
N GLY A 40 -15.67 -6.48 6.13
CA GLY A 40 -16.60 -6.16 5.04
C GLY A 40 -17.64 -7.26 4.82
N PRO A 41 -18.56 -7.09 3.84
CA PRO A 41 -19.66 -8.01 3.60
C PRO A 41 -19.27 -9.48 3.35
N ARG A 42 -18.04 -9.73 2.87
CA ARG A 42 -17.49 -11.06 2.63
C ARG A 42 -16.68 -11.65 3.80
N GLY A 43 -16.64 -10.96 4.94
CA GLY A 43 -16.00 -11.43 6.16
C GLY A 43 -14.48 -11.20 6.23
N TYR A 44 -13.90 -10.48 5.26
CA TYR A 44 -12.50 -10.07 5.28
C TYR A 44 -12.34 -8.66 5.88
N LEU A 45 -11.23 -8.44 6.53
CA LEU A 45 -10.74 -7.10 6.88
C LEU A 45 -10.01 -6.54 5.66
N ASP A 46 -10.39 -5.34 5.22
CA ASP A 46 -9.59 -4.58 4.27
C ASP A 46 -8.47 -3.86 5.03
N ARG A 47 -7.22 -4.22 4.75
CA ARG A 47 -6.05 -3.61 5.38
C ARG A 47 -5.20 -2.95 4.32
N ARG A 48 -5.02 -1.64 4.48
CA ARG A 48 -4.32 -0.80 3.55
C ARG A 48 -2.87 -0.62 4.00
N GLY A 49 -1.92 -0.73 3.09
CA GLY A 49 -0.54 -0.49 3.45
C GLY A 49 0.40 -0.37 2.28
N LEU A 50 1.68 -0.37 2.61
CA LEU A 50 2.78 -0.24 1.67
C LEU A 50 3.54 -1.55 1.58
N ILE A 51 3.90 -1.90 0.35
CA ILE A 51 4.84 -2.97 0.04
C ILE A 51 5.91 -2.30 -0.81
N HIS A 52 7.17 -2.47 -0.45
CA HIS A 52 8.31 -1.74 -1.02
C HIS A 52 8.39 -0.29 -0.53
N ALA A 53 9.02 -0.12 0.64
CA ALA A 53 9.33 1.16 1.25
C ALA A 53 10.68 1.06 1.97
N HIS A 54 11.46 2.14 1.97
CA HIS A 54 12.79 2.15 2.53
C HIS A 54 12.83 3.02 3.78
N SER A 55 13.44 2.50 4.83
CA SER A 55 13.61 3.19 6.10
C SER A 55 14.96 3.91 6.13
N VAL A 56 15.28 4.50 7.29
CA VAL A 56 16.62 5.05 7.58
C VAL A 56 17.72 3.99 7.49
N TYR A 57 17.39 2.70 7.43
CA TYR A 57 18.37 1.63 7.24
C TYR A 57 18.67 1.32 5.78
N SER A 58 18.06 1.99 4.81
CA SER A 58 18.44 1.88 3.40
C SER A 58 19.64 2.78 3.06
N HIS A 59 20.57 2.34 2.22
CA HIS A 59 21.86 3.01 2.02
C HIS A 59 21.79 4.38 1.31
N ASP A 60 20.72 4.63 0.58
CA ASP A 60 20.44 5.81 -0.23
C ASP A 60 19.22 6.59 0.25
N ALA A 61 18.61 6.18 1.38
CA ALA A 61 17.60 6.97 2.05
C ALA A 61 18.20 8.27 2.59
N CYS A 62 17.33 9.23 2.93
CA CYS A 62 17.71 10.45 3.64
C CYS A 62 18.74 11.28 2.85
N ASP A 63 18.43 11.60 1.59
CA ASP A 63 19.33 12.31 0.68
C ASP A 63 20.69 11.62 0.47
N GLY A 64 20.73 10.28 0.59
CA GLY A 64 21.95 9.48 0.45
C GLY A 64 22.85 9.47 1.69
N GLU A 65 22.37 10.02 2.82
CA GLU A 65 23.11 10.13 4.08
C GLU A 65 22.28 9.52 5.24
N PRO A 66 21.93 8.22 5.18
CA PRO A 66 21.07 7.57 6.16
C PRO A 66 21.71 7.43 7.56
N LYS A 67 23.04 7.58 7.64
CA LYS A 67 23.83 7.50 8.87
C LYS A 67 24.80 8.67 8.92
N ASP A 68 25.09 9.15 10.12
CA ASP A 68 26.11 10.17 10.33
C ASP A 68 27.54 9.59 10.28
N ALA A 69 28.54 10.45 10.52
CA ALA A 69 29.95 10.08 10.47
C ALA A 69 30.38 9.07 11.55
N ASP A 70 29.61 8.95 12.63
CA ASP A 70 29.84 7.99 13.73
C ASP A 70 29.07 6.67 13.48
N GLY A 71 28.24 6.63 12.44
CA GLY A 71 27.45 5.46 12.02
C GLY A 71 26.06 5.41 12.65
N ASP A 72 25.64 6.45 13.35
CA ASP A 72 24.32 6.54 13.98
C ASP A 72 23.26 6.91 12.91
N PRO A 73 22.05 6.32 12.94
CA PRO A 73 21.00 6.63 11.97
C PRO A 73 20.57 8.11 11.98
N ASP A 74 20.18 8.65 10.83
CA ASP A 74 19.56 9.98 10.73
C ASP A 74 18.19 9.98 11.45
N LEU A 75 18.19 10.47 12.70
CA LEU A 75 17.00 10.52 13.54
C LEU A 75 15.91 11.46 13.00
N VAL A 76 16.27 12.49 12.22
CA VAL A 76 15.27 13.37 11.60
C VAL A 76 14.57 12.61 10.48
N CYS A 77 15.33 11.91 9.65
CA CYS A 77 14.77 11.08 8.59
C CYS A 77 13.91 9.93 9.13
N MET A 78 14.36 9.28 10.21
CA MET A 78 13.59 8.26 10.92
C MET A 78 12.28 8.82 11.48
N GLU A 79 12.31 10.02 12.08
CA GLU A 79 11.09 10.69 12.57
C GLU A 79 10.14 11.03 11.42
N ASP A 80 10.67 11.53 10.29
CA ASP A 80 9.87 11.84 9.11
C ASP A 80 9.21 10.58 8.53
N PHE A 81 9.91 9.43 8.52
CA PHE A 81 9.36 8.13 8.13
C PHE A 81 8.21 7.70 9.05
N ARG A 82 8.44 7.69 10.37
CA ARG A 82 7.42 7.32 11.37
C ARG A 82 6.21 8.23 11.29
N ARG A 83 6.43 9.55 11.15
CA ARG A 83 5.37 10.54 10.96
C ARG A 83 4.58 10.27 9.70
N GLY A 84 5.25 10.00 8.58
CA GLY A 84 4.61 9.70 7.30
C GLY A 84 3.70 8.48 7.36
N ILE A 85 4.15 7.39 7.99
CA ILE A 85 3.35 6.17 8.14
C ILE A 85 2.14 6.39 9.05
N CYS A 86 2.33 7.09 10.17
CA CYS A 86 1.24 7.37 11.09
C CYS A 86 0.20 8.34 10.49
N ARG A 87 0.64 9.34 9.69
CA ARG A 87 -0.25 10.33 9.07
C ARG A 87 -0.95 9.80 7.82
N SER A 88 -0.31 8.92 7.04
CA SER A 88 -0.94 8.24 5.90
C SER A 88 -1.99 7.22 6.32
N ARG A 89 -2.06 6.87 7.62
CA ARG A 89 -3.04 5.92 8.19
C ARG A 89 -3.01 4.54 7.55
N HIS A 90 -1.83 4.13 7.07
CA HIS A 90 -1.63 2.76 6.67
C HIS A 90 -1.72 1.84 7.88
N ASP A 91 -2.31 0.67 7.68
CA ASP A 91 -2.34 -0.41 8.65
C ASP A 91 -1.02 -1.16 8.70
N PHE A 92 -0.26 -1.20 7.60
CA PHE A 92 1.00 -1.91 7.56
C PHE A 92 2.03 -1.28 6.60
N VAL A 93 3.30 -1.64 6.83
CA VAL A 93 4.39 -1.45 5.88
C VAL A 93 5.25 -2.70 5.83
N MET A 94 5.59 -3.14 4.62
CA MET A 94 6.65 -4.11 4.39
C MET A 94 7.88 -3.37 3.87
N LEU A 95 8.88 -3.24 4.74
CA LEU A 95 10.15 -2.60 4.42
C LEU A 95 10.96 -3.44 3.44
N THR A 96 11.79 -2.79 2.64
CA THR A 96 12.64 -3.41 1.63
C THR A 96 14.04 -2.80 1.64
N ASP A 97 14.58 -2.51 2.82
CA ASP A 97 15.87 -1.83 2.95
C ASP A 97 17.00 -2.51 2.14
N HIS A 98 17.87 -1.70 1.56
CA HIS A 98 18.94 -2.20 0.70
C HIS A 98 19.90 -3.16 1.41
N ARG A 99 20.37 -4.17 0.66
CA ARG A 99 21.16 -5.31 1.14
C ARG A 99 22.36 -4.94 1.99
N GLU A 100 23.10 -3.92 1.57
CA GLU A 100 24.36 -3.48 2.17
C GLU A 100 24.16 -3.13 3.64
N SER A 101 23.04 -2.48 3.97
CA SER A 101 22.70 -2.11 5.33
C SER A 101 21.84 -3.16 6.02
N PHE A 102 20.83 -3.72 5.34
CA PHE A 102 19.92 -4.71 5.93
C PHE A 102 20.65 -5.97 6.43
N SER A 103 21.72 -6.39 5.76
CA SER A 103 22.49 -7.56 6.19
C SER A 103 23.17 -7.37 7.57
N ASP A 104 23.46 -6.11 7.91
CA ASP A 104 24.13 -5.71 9.16
C ASP A 104 23.13 -5.28 10.26
N THR A 105 21.92 -4.84 9.90
CA THR A 105 20.89 -4.40 10.85
C THR A 105 20.17 -5.59 11.48
N GLU A 106 20.40 -5.86 12.76
CA GLU A 106 19.80 -6.99 13.48
C GLU A 106 18.32 -6.77 13.83
N PHE A 107 17.62 -7.85 14.15
CA PHE A 107 16.27 -7.78 14.77
C PHE A 107 16.40 -7.48 16.28
N PRO A 108 15.52 -6.65 16.87
CA PRO A 108 14.33 -5.99 16.30
C PRO A 108 14.59 -4.62 15.64
N GLU A 109 15.84 -4.19 15.46
CA GLU A 109 16.15 -2.88 14.88
C GLU A 109 15.63 -2.76 13.43
N ALA A 110 15.75 -3.84 12.64
CA ALA A 110 15.16 -3.96 11.30
C ALA A 110 13.62 -3.83 11.25
N LEU A 111 12.95 -3.82 12.42
CA LEU A 111 11.50 -3.63 12.56
C LEU A 111 11.15 -2.20 13.04
N LEU A 112 12.13 -1.29 13.07
CA LEU A 112 12.00 0.09 13.57
C LEU A 112 11.50 0.16 15.02
N TYR A 113 11.80 -0.87 15.81
CA TYR A 113 11.25 -1.02 17.16
C TYR A 113 11.85 -0.03 18.15
N GLU A 114 11.01 0.86 18.69
CA GLU A 114 11.35 1.81 19.74
C GLU A 114 10.46 1.61 20.98
N PRO A 115 10.87 0.79 21.97
CA PRO A 115 10.06 0.53 23.17
C PRO A 115 9.75 1.79 23.97
N GLY A 116 10.64 2.79 23.93
CA GLY A 116 10.46 4.07 24.61
C GLY A 116 9.29 4.89 24.08
N ARG A 117 8.81 4.58 22.87
CA ARG A 117 7.63 5.20 22.24
C ARG A 117 6.36 4.37 22.40
N GLY A 118 6.42 3.22 23.06
CA GLY A 118 5.26 2.34 23.21
C GLY A 118 5.03 1.37 22.05
N ASP A 119 6.02 1.20 21.16
CA ASP A 119 5.98 0.14 20.14
C ASP A 119 5.83 -1.23 20.81
N ALA A 120 5.15 -2.16 20.14
CA ALA A 120 4.92 -3.52 20.63
C ALA A 120 5.36 -4.57 19.62
N LEU A 121 6.23 -5.49 20.05
CA LEU A 121 6.70 -6.58 19.20
C LEU A 121 5.64 -7.65 19.03
N VAL A 122 5.59 -8.21 17.82
CA VAL A 122 4.98 -9.51 17.55
C VAL A 122 6.08 -10.55 17.63
N ASP A 123 6.00 -11.43 18.63
CA ASP A 123 7.01 -12.48 18.86
C ASP A 123 6.54 -13.84 18.33
N ARG A 124 7.43 -14.56 17.65
CA ARG A 124 7.20 -15.93 17.19
C ARG A 124 8.48 -16.74 17.27
N GLY A 125 8.39 -17.98 17.73
CA GLY A 125 9.55 -18.87 17.82
C GLY A 125 10.66 -18.40 18.76
N GLY A 126 10.40 -17.43 19.64
CA GLY A 126 11.37 -16.85 20.57
C GLY A 126 12.13 -15.62 20.05
N GLY A 127 11.71 -15.04 18.93
CA GLY A 127 12.22 -13.76 18.42
C GLY A 127 11.12 -12.87 17.82
N PRO A 128 11.43 -11.58 17.62
CA PRO A 128 10.50 -10.63 17.03
C PRO A 128 10.40 -10.82 15.51
N VAL A 129 9.18 -10.81 14.99
CA VAL A 129 8.90 -10.99 13.55
C VAL A 129 8.21 -9.78 12.90
N ALA A 130 7.60 -8.92 13.72
CA ALA A 130 7.01 -7.65 13.31
C ALA A 130 6.95 -6.68 14.50
N SER A 131 6.67 -5.41 14.24
CA SER A 131 6.53 -4.38 15.28
C SER A 131 5.27 -3.55 15.02
N TRP A 132 4.38 -3.46 16.00
CA TRP A 132 3.31 -2.47 16.02
C TRP A 132 3.90 -1.11 16.41
N LEU A 133 3.90 -0.18 15.46
CA LEU A 133 4.38 1.17 15.65
C LEU A 133 3.40 1.98 16.49
N ALA A 134 3.90 2.65 17.53
CA ALA A 134 3.12 3.62 18.26
C ALA A 134 3.05 4.96 17.50
N CYS A 135 1.83 5.46 17.37
CA CYS A 135 1.52 6.77 16.78
C CYS A 135 0.93 7.67 17.87
N ASP A 136 1.81 8.34 18.63
CA ASP A 136 1.42 9.03 19.87
C ASP A 136 1.02 10.51 19.70
N ASP A 137 1.38 11.15 18.59
CA ASP A 137 1.49 12.62 18.52
C ASP A 137 0.82 13.31 17.32
N ILE A 138 -0.22 12.75 16.72
CA ILE A 138 -0.86 13.42 15.58
C ILE A 138 -2.07 14.25 16.02
N GLU A 139 -1.80 15.46 16.53
CA GLU A 139 -2.81 16.53 16.70
C GLU A 139 -3.56 16.85 15.39
N LEU A 140 -2.97 16.51 14.24
CA LEU A 140 -3.50 16.75 12.88
C LEU A 140 -4.44 15.65 12.35
N ALA A 141 -4.66 14.56 13.09
CA ALA A 141 -5.47 13.44 12.62
C ALA A 141 -6.99 13.69 12.80
N GLY A 142 -7.42 14.82 13.38
CA GLY A 142 -8.78 14.89 13.89
C GLY A 142 -9.05 13.73 14.88
N ASN A 143 -10.32 13.41 15.13
CA ASN A 143 -10.72 12.50 16.20
C ASN A 143 -10.83 11.02 15.78
N ALA A 144 -10.22 10.60 14.68
CA ALA A 144 -10.27 9.20 14.24
C ALA A 144 -9.51 8.28 15.22
N PRO A 145 -9.94 7.02 15.40
CA PRO A 145 -9.25 6.07 16.27
C PRO A 145 -7.79 5.87 15.85
N ARG A 146 -6.90 5.81 16.84
CA ARG A 146 -5.46 5.56 16.61
C ARG A 146 -5.28 4.29 15.77
N ILE A 147 -4.45 4.39 14.73
CA ILE A 147 -3.99 3.25 13.94
C ILE A 147 -2.55 2.99 14.35
N ALA A 148 -2.27 1.80 14.86
CA ALA A 148 -0.90 1.33 15.03
C ALA A 148 -0.54 0.53 13.77
N PRO A 149 0.37 1.03 12.91
CA PRO A 149 0.79 0.29 11.74
C PRO A 149 1.68 -0.89 12.13
N LEU A 150 1.53 -2.01 11.43
CA LEU A 150 2.41 -3.16 11.54
C LEU A 150 3.61 -3.01 10.61
N VAL A 151 4.81 -2.94 11.17
CA VAL A 151 6.08 -2.91 10.45
C VAL A 151 6.62 -4.33 10.30
N MET A 152 6.94 -4.71 9.08
CA MET A 152 7.59 -5.98 8.74
C MET A 152 8.89 -5.73 7.99
N ALA A 153 9.92 -6.49 8.32
CA ALA A 153 11.22 -6.41 7.67
C ALA A 153 11.22 -7.10 6.30
N GLY A 154 12.08 -6.61 5.43
CA GLY A 154 12.35 -7.15 4.11
C GLY A 154 13.58 -6.47 3.55
N ASN A 155 13.92 -6.83 2.32
CA ASN A 155 15.12 -6.35 1.68
C ASN A 155 14.90 -6.18 0.18
N GLU A 156 15.59 -5.21 -0.41
CA GLU A 156 15.76 -5.10 -1.85
C GLU A 156 17.22 -5.42 -2.22
N ALA A 157 17.38 -6.37 -3.16
CA ALA A 157 18.67 -6.87 -3.62
C ALA A 157 18.54 -7.49 -5.03
N ALA A 158 18.94 -8.76 -5.21
CA ALA A 158 18.76 -9.47 -6.47
C ALA A 158 17.28 -9.84 -6.72
N PHE A 159 16.48 -9.87 -5.66
CA PHE A 159 15.03 -9.92 -5.64
C PHE A 159 14.55 -9.18 -4.37
N MET A 160 13.24 -9.15 -4.13
CA MET A 160 12.63 -8.39 -3.03
C MET A 160 11.93 -9.30 -2.01
N PRO A 161 12.64 -9.87 -1.03
CA PRO A 161 12.01 -10.54 0.10
C PRO A 161 11.23 -9.56 0.99
N VAL A 162 9.99 -9.88 1.33
CA VAL A 162 9.14 -9.11 2.25
C VAL A 162 8.58 -9.98 3.36
N GLY A 163 8.30 -9.40 4.54
CA GLY A 163 7.68 -10.13 5.65
C GLY A 163 8.59 -11.16 6.31
N LEU A 164 9.90 -10.93 6.32
CA LEU A 164 10.91 -11.81 6.92
C LEU A 164 10.71 -11.94 8.44
N GLU A 165 10.74 -13.17 8.96
CA GLU A 165 10.64 -13.45 10.40
C GLU A 165 12.02 -13.45 11.11
N GLY A 166 13.05 -13.02 10.41
CA GLY A 166 14.44 -13.03 10.84
C GLY A 166 15.39 -13.08 9.64
N HIS A 167 16.69 -12.99 9.89
CA HIS A 167 17.68 -13.17 8.84
C HIS A 167 17.79 -14.62 8.38
N VAL A 168 18.10 -14.79 7.10
CA VAL A 168 18.25 -16.10 6.44
C VAL A 168 19.55 -16.85 6.81
N ALA A 169 20.46 -16.19 7.54
CA ALA A 169 21.72 -16.75 8.00
C ALA A 169 22.24 -16.00 9.25
N ASP A 170 23.17 -16.63 9.98
CA ASP A 170 23.66 -16.13 11.28
C ASP A 170 24.63 -14.95 11.21
N THR A 171 25.28 -14.73 10.06
CA THR A 171 26.34 -13.70 9.92
C THR A 171 26.03 -12.74 8.79
N PRO A 172 26.36 -11.44 8.90
CA PRO A 172 26.09 -10.46 7.85
C PRO A 172 26.61 -10.85 6.46
N SER A 173 27.83 -11.39 6.36
CA SER A 173 28.37 -11.85 5.07
C SER A 173 27.52 -12.96 4.43
N ALA A 174 27.14 -13.97 5.22
CA ALA A 174 26.31 -15.07 4.72
C ALA A 174 24.89 -14.61 4.35
N ARG A 175 24.34 -13.63 5.09
CA ARG A 175 23.05 -13.00 4.77
C ARG A 175 23.14 -12.27 3.42
N SER A 176 24.13 -11.40 3.27
CA SER A 176 24.38 -10.62 2.05
C SER A 176 24.61 -11.51 0.82
N ASP A 177 25.32 -12.63 1.00
CA ASP A 177 25.54 -13.61 -0.06
C ASP A 177 24.23 -14.28 -0.51
N ILE A 178 23.29 -14.54 0.40
CA ILE A 178 21.98 -15.13 0.06
C ILE A 178 21.08 -14.07 -0.59
N TYR A 179 20.93 -12.89 0.02
CA TYR A 179 20.11 -11.81 -0.52
C TYR A 179 20.60 -11.32 -1.89
N GLY A 180 21.90 -11.38 -2.15
CA GLY A 180 22.51 -10.98 -3.42
C GLY A 180 22.39 -11.98 -4.57
N ARG A 181 21.67 -13.10 -4.40
CA ARG A 181 21.43 -14.11 -5.46
C ARG A 181 19.94 -14.18 -5.80
N ASP A 182 19.64 -14.36 -7.08
CA ASP A 182 18.30 -14.52 -7.65
C ASP A 182 17.99 -15.98 -8.05
N ASP A 183 18.76 -16.93 -7.54
CA ASP A 183 18.58 -18.36 -7.83
C ASP A 183 17.52 -19.04 -6.92
N ASP A 184 17.05 -20.21 -7.35
CA ASP A 184 16.04 -21.00 -6.65
C ASP A 184 16.42 -21.29 -5.18
N GLU A 185 17.72 -21.45 -4.88
CA GLU A 185 18.19 -21.76 -3.52
C GLU A 185 18.04 -20.53 -2.62
N ALA A 186 18.43 -19.35 -3.10
CA ALA A 186 18.29 -18.10 -2.36
C ALA A 186 16.81 -17.75 -2.10
N ILE A 187 15.97 -17.88 -3.13
CA ILE A 187 14.51 -17.65 -3.00
C ILE A 187 13.90 -18.66 -2.02
N ALA A 188 14.26 -19.95 -2.10
CA ALA A 188 13.79 -20.96 -1.17
C ALA A 188 14.25 -20.69 0.27
N ALA A 189 15.47 -20.17 0.47
CA ALA A 189 15.98 -19.81 1.79
C ALA A 189 15.15 -18.70 2.45
N VAL A 190 14.75 -17.68 1.70
CA VAL A 190 13.83 -16.63 2.18
C VAL A 190 12.49 -17.21 2.60
N LYS A 191 11.88 -18.04 1.74
CA LYS A 191 10.57 -18.65 2.03
C LYS A 191 10.62 -19.57 3.24
N ALA A 192 11.74 -20.26 3.46
CA ALA A 192 11.94 -21.09 4.64
C ALA A 192 12.01 -20.28 5.95
N HIS A 193 12.30 -18.97 5.87
CA HIS A 193 12.32 -18.03 7.00
C HIS A 193 11.04 -17.17 7.07
N GLY A 194 9.93 -17.67 6.52
CA GLY A 194 8.61 -17.06 6.66
C GLY A 194 8.36 -15.81 5.82
N GLY A 195 9.33 -15.41 4.98
CA GLY A 195 9.17 -14.32 4.03
C GLY A 195 8.48 -14.75 2.72
N LEU A 196 8.03 -13.76 1.96
CA LEU A 196 7.56 -13.91 0.59
C LEU A 196 8.61 -13.33 -0.36
N ALA A 197 8.80 -13.96 -1.51
CA ALA A 197 9.77 -13.55 -2.51
C ALA A 197 9.06 -12.80 -3.64
N LEU A 198 9.23 -11.47 -3.67
CA LEU A 198 8.73 -10.62 -4.73
C LEU A 198 9.88 -10.17 -5.65
N MET A 199 9.54 -9.50 -6.74
CA MET A 199 10.49 -8.80 -7.60
C MET A 199 10.09 -7.33 -7.74
N ALA A 200 11.01 -6.43 -7.43
CA ALA A 200 10.87 -4.99 -7.65
C ALA A 200 11.28 -4.59 -9.06
N HIS A 201 10.96 -3.35 -9.47
CA HIS A 201 11.55 -2.70 -10.65
C HIS A 201 11.48 -3.57 -11.91
N THR A 202 10.28 -4.05 -12.21
CA THR A 202 10.06 -5.07 -13.25
C THR A 202 10.31 -4.56 -14.66
N GLU A 203 10.53 -3.25 -14.86
CA GLU A 203 10.99 -2.67 -16.12
C GLU A 203 12.35 -3.23 -16.59
N ASN A 204 13.12 -3.82 -15.67
CA ASN A 204 14.40 -4.46 -15.97
C ASN A 204 14.31 -5.98 -16.20
N TRP A 205 13.12 -6.55 -16.15
CA TRP A 205 12.88 -7.99 -16.19
C TRP A 205 12.02 -8.41 -17.36
N THR A 206 12.32 -9.58 -17.94
CA THR A 206 11.45 -10.16 -18.98
C THR A 206 10.31 -10.95 -18.35
N ALA A 207 9.19 -11.03 -19.08
CA ALA A 207 8.06 -11.87 -18.68
C ALA A 207 8.44 -13.35 -18.52
N GLU A 208 9.39 -13.87 -19.31
CA GLU A 208 9.87 -15.26 -19.17
C GLU A 208 10.60 -15.47 -17.84
N GLN A 209 11.47 -14.53 -17.44
CA GLN A 209 12.17 -14.62 -16.14
C GLN A 209 11.16 -14.59 -14.98
N LEU A 210 10.25 -13.62 -14.96
CA LEU A 210 9.26 -13.47 -13.89
C LEU A 210 8.28 -14.66 -13.80
N ALA A 211 7.95 -15.29 -14.93
CA ALA A 211 7.09 -16.46 -14.98
C ALA A 211 7.78 -17.74 -14.47
N THR A 212 9.10 -17.87 -14.67
CA THR A 212 9.86 -19.10 -14.40
C THR A 212 10.53 -19.12 -13.03
N MET A 213 10.96 -17.97 -12.51
CA MET A 213 11.52 -17.87 -11.17
C MET A 213 10.47 -18.27 -10.11
N PRO A 214 10.86 -18.91 -9.00
CA PRO A 214 9.96 -19.38 -7.95
C PRO A 214 9.44 -18.25 -7.04
N LEU A 215 9.14 -17.09 -7.61
CA LEU A 215 8.59 -15.91 -6.93
C LEU A 215 7.14 -16.13 -6.50
N ASP A 216 6.73 -15.46 -5.44
CA ASP A 216 5.33 -15.34 -5.03
C ASP A 216 4.63 -14.23 -5.86
N GLY A 217 5.36 -13.18 -6.22
CA GLY A 217 4.82 -12.03 -6.92
C GLY A 217 5.86 -11.07 -7.47
N PHE A 218 5.41 -9.92 -7.97
CA PHE A 218 6.27 -8.84 -8.48
C PHE A 218 5.53 -7.51 -8.55
N GLU A 219 6.26 -6.42 -8.70
CA GLU A 219 5.67 -5.09 -8.83
C GLU A 219 5.08 -4.85 -10.22
N MET A 220 3.83 -4.38 -10.24
CA MET A 220 3.12 -3.96 -11.45
C MET A 220 3.02 -2.44 -11.60
N TYR A 221 3.53 -1.70 -10.62
CA TYR A 221 3.66 -0.25 -10.67
C TYR A 221 4.73 0.19 -9.69
N ASN A 222 5.58 1.13 -10.10
CA ASN A 222 6.45 1.85 -9.19
C ASN A 222 6.58 3.31 -9.61
N ILE A 223 6.42 4.19 -8.64
CA ILE A 223 6.43 5.65 -8.85
C ILE A 223 7.78 6.19 -9.32
N HIS A 224 8.88 5.54 -8.95
CA HIS A 224 10.20 5.98 -9.38
C HIS A 224 10.35 5.91 -10.92
N ALA A 225 9.66 4.98 -11.58
CA ALA A 225 9.71 4.81 -13.03
C ALA A 225 8.96 5.95 -13.74
N ASN A 226 7.84 6.39 -13.15
CA ASN A 226 7.08 7.56 -13.63
C ASN A 226 7.95 8.83 -13.65
N LEU A 227 8.82 9.00 -12.65
CA LEU A 227 9.78 10.11 -12.62
C LEU A 227 10.73 10.11 -13.82
N PHE A 228 11.27 8.94 -14.19
CA PHE A 228 12.17 8.81 -15.34
C PHE A 228 11.45 9.05 -16.67
N LEU A 229 10.23 8.53 -16.81
CA LEU A 229 9.41 8.71 -18.02
C LEU A 229 8.98 10.16 -18.22
N ASN A 230 8.68 10.87 -17.13
CA ASN A 230 8.15 12.23 -17.15
C ASN A 230 9.14 13.27 -16.61
N LEU A 231 10.44 13.10 -16.90
CA LEU A 231 11.51 14.00 -16.44
C LEU A 231 11.23 15.49 -16.77
N GLY A 232 10.59 15.77 -17.90
CA GLY A 232 10.18 17.13 -18.26
C GLY A 232 9.17 17.74 -17.28
N ALA A 233 8.15 16.99 -16.88
CA ALA A 233 7.16 17.41 -15.89
C ALA A 233 7.79 17.54 -14.49
N ALA A 234 8.68 16.62 -14.13
CA ALA A 234 9.43 16.68 -12.88
C ALA A 234 10.33 17.94 -12.78
N LEU A 235 11.06 18.28 -13.85
CA LEU A 235 11.85 19.50 -13.90
C LEU A 235 10.97 20.77 -13.83
N ALA A 236 9.79 20.74 -14.45
CA ALA A 236 8.83 21.84 -14.38
C ALA A 236 8.29 22.01 -12.95
N LEU A 237 7.97 20.90 -12.26
CA LEU A 237 7.55 20.92 -10.86
C LEU A 237 8.62 21.55 -9.96
N VAL A 238 9.87 21.12 -10.08
CA VAL A 238 11.00 21.70 -9.32
C VAL A 238 11.12 23.20 -9.57
N ALA A 239 11.08 23.63 -10.83
CA ALA A 239 11.17 25.05 -11.17
C ALA A 239 9.99 25.86 -10.58
N LYS A 240 8.76 25.35 -10.68
CA LYS A 240 7.57 25.98 -10.09
C LYS A 240 7.68 26.07 -8.56
N ALA A 241 8.15 25.02 -7.88
CA ALA A 241 8.36 25.01 -6.44
C ALA A 241 9.39 26.06 -6.00
N GLU A 242 10.53 26.16 -6.69
CA GLU A 242 11.56 27.18 -6.40
C GLU A 242 11.03 28.61 -6.57
N MET A 243 10.19 28.83 -7.57
CA MET A 243 9.56 30.13 -7.82
C MET A 243 8.37 30.42 -6.90
N LYS A 244 7.95 29.45 -6.07
CA LYS A 244 6.71 29.51 -5.26
C LYS A 244 5.50 29.89 -6.11
N ASP A 245 5.39 29.23 -7.26
CA ASP A 245 4.38 29.53 -8.26
C ASP A 245 2.96 29.28 -7.68
N PRO A 246 2.06 30.29 -7.66
CA PRO A 246 0.69 30.10 -7.19
C PRO A 246 -0.15 29.19 -8.09
N GLY A 247 0.33 28.85 -9.30
CA GLY A 247 -0.29 27.89 -10.21
C GLY A 247 0.05 26.42 -9.91
N LEU A 248 0.83 26.13 -8.86
CA LEU A 248 1.02 24.77 -8.39
C LEU A 248 -0.31 24.16 -7.90
N PRO A 249 -0.56 22.86 -8.12
CA PRO A 249 -1.65 22.16 -7.47
C PRO A 249 -1.43 22.12 -5.96
N HIS A 250 -2.45 21.64 -5.23
CA HIS A 250 -2.34 21.28 -3.83
C HIS A 250 -1.10 20.39 -3.62
N PRO A 251 -0.30 20.57 -2.54
CA PRO A 251 0.94 19.84 -2.35
C PRO A 251 0.83 18.32 -2.51
N ASP A 252 -0.22 17.69 -2.00
CA ASP A 252 -0.41 16.24 -2.14
C ASP A 252 -0.86 15.76 -3.54
N LEU A 253 -1.20 16.69 -4.43
CA LEU A 253 -1.44 16.43 -5.86
C LEU A 253 -0.26 16.87 -6.73
N SER A 254 0.84 17.35 -6.16
CA SER A 254 1.95 17.97 -6.90
C SER A 254 2.61 17.05 -7.91
N LEU A 255 2.47 15.75 -7.70
CA LEU A 255 3.10 14.74 -8.51
C LEU A 255 2.12 14.04 -9.47
N LEU A 256 0.81 14.38 -9.43
CA LEU A 256 -0.16 13.93 -10.42
C LEU A 256 0.28 14.25 -11.87
N PRO A 257 0.92 15.38 -12.20
CA PRO A 257 1.40 15.62 -13.56
C PRO A 257 2.52 14.67 -14.04
N ILE A 258 3.13 13.90 -13.14
CA ILE A 258 4.18 12.91 -13.43
C ILE A 258 3.59 11.50 -13.53
N TYR A 259 2.37 11.31 -13.05
CA TYR A 259 1.65 10.03 -13.08
C TYR A 259 1.50 9.50 -14.51
N THR A 260 1.83 8.23 -14.70
CA THR A 260 1.63 7.51 -15.95
C THR A 260 1.57 6.01 -15.73
N GLU A 261 0.76 5.33 -16.53
CA GLU A 261 0.82 3.88 -16.67
C GLU A 261 2.02 3.53 -17.56
N ASP A 262 3.01 2.82 -17.01
CA ASP A 262 4.16 2.36 -17.80
C ASP A 262 3.84 1.00 -18.46
N PRO A 263 3.80 0.91 -19.80
CA PRO A 263 3.61 -0.36 -20.50
C PRO A 263 4.66 -1.41 -20.11
N ALA A 264 5.88 -1.01 -19.75
CA ALA A 264 6.93 -1.94 -19.32
C ALA A 264 6.52 -2.76 -18.08
N TYR A 265 5.67 -2.20 -17.22
CA TYR A 265 5.09 -2.91 -16.09
C TYR A 265 3.80 -3.63 -16.47
N VAL A 266 2.84 -2.89 -17.04
CA VAL A 266 1.46 -3.38 -17.23
C VAL A 266 1.38 -4.48 -18.28
N ASP A 267 2.15 -4.37 -19.37
CA ASP A 267 2.17 -5.41 -20.42
C ASP A 267 3.00 -6.61 -19.98
N THR A 268 4.11 -6.40 -19.26
CA THR A 268 4.89 -7.49 -18.66
C THR A 268 4.04 -8.30 -17.69
N TRP A 269 3.20 -7.64 -16.88
CA TRP A 269 2.26 -8.30 -16.00
C TRP A 269 1.31 -9.23 -16.77
N ALA A 270 0.65 -8.73 -17.83
CA ALA A 270 -0.20 -9.55 -18.67
C ALA A 270 0.56 -10.74 -19.28
N ALA A 271 1.74 -10.48 -19.84
CA ALA A 271 2.56 -11.49 -20.50
C ALA A 271 3.01 -12.61 -19.56
N VAL A 272 3.31 -12.31 -18.29
CA VAL A 272 3.63 -13.32 -17.26
C VAL A 272 2.42 -14.21 -17.02
N LEU A 273 1.24 -13.62 -16.81
CA LEU A 273 0.02 -14.38 -16.50
C LEU A 273 -0.48 -15.19 -17.71
N ALA A 274 -0.31 -14.68 -18.93
CA ALA A 274 -0.66 -15.37 -20.18
C ALA A 274 0.17 -16.66 -20.39
N GLN A 275 1.34 -16.77 -19.77
CA GLN A 275 2.14 -18.00 -19.75
C GLN A 275 1.61 -19.05 -18.74
N GLY A 276 0.54 -18.74 -18.01
CA GLY A 276 -0.05 -19.60 -17.00
C GLY A 276 0.60 -19.48 -15.62
N ALA A 277 1.54 -18.55 -15.44
CA ALA A 277 2.09 -18.24 -14.12
C ALA A 277 1.02 -17.60 -13.24
N ARG A 278 1.02 -17.96 -11.96
CA ARG A 278 0.19 -17.33 -10.94
C ARG A 278 1.08 -16.55 -10.00
N ARG A 279 0.85 -15.24 -9.92
CA ARG A 279 1.70 -14.30 -9.20
C ARG A 279 0.80 -13.23 -8.61
N VAL A 280 1.05 -12.86 -7.35
CA VAL A 280 0.50 -11.62 -6.83
C VAL A 280 1.26 -10.45 -7.43
N THR A 281 0.58 -9.34 -7.67
CA THR A 281 1.22 -8.11 -8.10
C THR A 281 0.92 -6.96 -7.16
N THR A 282 1.95 -6.17 -6.85
CA THR A 282 1.93 -5.08 -5.88
C THR A 282 2.28 -3.75 -6.52
N MET A 283 1.94 -2.65 -5.85
CA MET A 283 2.42 -1.31 -6.17
C MET A 283 3.52 -0.91 -5.17
N GLY A 284 4.63 -0.35 -5.64
CA GLY A 284 5.81 -0.01 -4.83
C GLY A 284 6.14 1.47 -4.80
N THR A 285 6.36 2.06 -3.61
CA THR A 285 6.61 3.51 -3.50
C THR A 285 8.08 3.82 -3.65
N ASP A 286 8.94 2.85 -3.33
CA ASP A 286 10.39 3.01 -3.38
C ASP A 286 10.83 4.30 -2.66
N CYS A 287 10.14 4.61 -1.56
CA CYS A 287 10.27 5.91 -0.92
C CYS A 287 11.57 5.97 -0.12
N HIS A 288 12.43 6.90 -0.51
CA HIS A 288 13.77 7.11 0.07
C HIS A 288 13.99 8.52 0.63
N ARG A 289 13.15 9.48 0.25
CA ARG A 289 13.35 10.93 0.51
C ARG A 289 14.76 11.39 0.08
N ASN A 290 15.10 11.16 -1.18
CA ASN A 290 16.43 11.45 -1.76
C ASN A 290 16.38 12.08 -3.16
N THR A 291 15.20 12.46 -3.65
CA THR A 291 14.96 12.88 -5.03
C THR A 291 14.74 14.40 -5.14
N PHE A 292 13.89 14.96 -4.29
CA PHE A 292 13.46 16.36 -4.36
C PHE A 292 13.62 17.07 -3.03
N THR A 293 14.55 18.02 -2.94
CA THR A 293 14.79 18.78 -1.71
C THR A 293 13.89 19.99 -1.55
N GLN A 294 13.14 20.36 -2.60
CA GLN A 294 12.26 21.53 -2.60
C GLN A 294 11.04 21.31 -1.70
N GLU A 295 10.73 22.31 -0.88
CA GLU A 295 9.50 22.39 -0.09
C GLU A 295 8.34 22.99 -0.91
N LEU A 296 7.13 22.51 -0.65
CA LEU A 296 5.90 23.08 -1.20
C LEU A 296 5.24 24.06 -0.21
N ALA A 297 4.05 24.55 -0.55
CA ALA A 297 3.37 25.60 0.21
C ALA A 297 3.00 25.19 1.65
N ASP A 298 2.92 23.89 1.93
CA ASP A 298 2.70 23.29 3.25
C ASP A 298 3.98 23.15 4.10
N GLY A 299 5.14 23.46 3.52
CA GLY A 299 6.44 23.32 4.18
C GLY A 299 7.00 21.90 4.15
N GLU A 300 6.33 20.94 3.50
CA GLU A 300 6.82 19.58 3.32
C GLU A 300 7.52 19.42 1.96
N ARG A 301 8.59 18.61 1.94
CA ARG A 301 9.35 18.32 0.71
C ARG A 301 8.50 17.59 -0.30
N ILE A 302 8.69 17.84 -1.60
CA ILE A 302 8.00 17.13 -2.69
C ILE A 302 8.06 15.60 -2.47
N ASP A 303 9.22 15.07 -2.10
CA ASP A 303 9.48 13.65 -1.85
C ASP A 303 9.39 13.22 -0.38
N SER A 304 8.71 13.98 0.48
CA SER A 304 8.58 13.62 1.89
C SER A 304 7.95 12.22 2.03
N TYR A 305 8.37 11.48 3.06
CA TYR A 305 7.77 10.17 3.34
C TYR A 305 6.25 10.25 3.42
N GLU A 306 5.71 11.26 4.12
CA GLU A 306 4.27 11.45 4.24
C GLU A 306 3.58 11.52 2.86
N ARG A 307 4.11 12.33 1.93
CA ARG A 307 3.49 12.50 0.61
C ARG A 307 3.62 11.25 -0.24
N MET A 308 4.81 10.64 -0.25
CA MET A 308 5.07 9.43 -1.01
C MET A 308 4.21 8.26 -0.51
N MET A 309 4.05 8.13 0.80
CA MET A 309 3.22 7.09 1.42
C MET A 309 1.73 7.32 1.17
N LYS A 310 1.27 8.56 1.00
CA LYS A 310 -0.15 8.88 0.71
C LYS A 310 -0.54 8.69 -0.76
N TRP A 311 0.41 8.49 -1.67
CA TRP A 311 0.11 8.51 -3.10
C TRP A 311 -0.81 7.38 -3.53
N PHE A 312 -0.46 6.15 -3.16
CA PHE A 312 -1.23 4.96 -3.45
C PHE A 312 -1.07 3.97 -2.29
N SER A 313 -1.84 2.90 -2.36
CA SER A 313 -1.85 1.88 -1.35
C SER A 313 -2.07 0.49 -1.93
N ASN A 314 -1.62 -0.53 -1.19
CA ASN A 314 -1.98 -1.93 -1.42
C ASN A 314 -3.03 -2.33 -0.37
N HIS A 315 -4.20 -2.76 -0.82
CA HIS A 315 -5.30 -3.25 0.01
C HIS A 315 -5.29 -4.77 0.03
N LEU A 316 -5.07 -5.36 1.21
CA LEU A 316 -5.08 -6.79 1.45
C LEU A 316 -6.40 -7.21 2.11
N LEU A 317 -7.06 -8.21 1.54
CA LEU A 317 -8.25 -8.84 2.14
C LEU A 317 -7.80 -9.92 3.14
N VAL A 318 -7.69 -9.51 4.40
CA VAL A 318 -7.16 -10.29 5.50
C VAL A 318 -8.28 -11.04 6.21
N ALA A 319 -8.14 -12.37 6.34
CA ALA A 319 -9.08 -13.16 7.11
C ALA A 319 -8.92 -12.84 8.60
N PRO A 320 -10.01 -12.55 9.35
CA PRO A 320 -9.93 -12.31 10.79
C PRO A 320 -9.33 -13.50 11.56
N SER A 321 -8.48 -13.25 12.56
CA SER A 321 -7.78 -14.29 13.32
C SER A 321 -7.98 -14.23 14.84
N GLY A 322 -9.13 -14.67 15.36
CA GLY A 322 -9.36 -14.77 16.81
C GLY A 322 -9.66 -13.42 17.48
N ASP A 323 -9.20 -13.22 18.72
CA ASP A 323 -9.48 -12.02 19.54
C ASP A 323 -8.65 -10.80 19.10
N ASP A 324 -7.43 -11.03 18.59
CA ASP A 324 -6.61 -10.03 17.91
C ASP A 324 -6.92 -10.14 16.41
N LEU A 325 -7.70 -9.17 15.89
CA LEU A 325 -8.33 -9.29 14.57
C LEU A 325 -7.36 -9.68 13.44
N TRP A 326 -6.08 -9.29 13.50
CA TRP A 326 -5.02 -9.68 12.55
C TRP A 326 -3.60 -9.31 13.05
N ASP A 327 -2.56 -9.99 12.53
CA ASP A 327 -1.13 -9.68 12.67
C ASP A 327 -0.36 -9.91 11.34
N ASP A 328 0.96 -10.15 11.38
CA ASP A 328 1.77 -10.37 10.16
C ASP A 328 1.35 -11.63 9.39
N LYS A 329 0.85 -12.67 10.07
CA LYS A 329 0.63 -13.97 9.43
C LYS A 329 -0.63 -13.98 8.53
N PRO A 330 -1.83 -13.57 8.98
CA PRO A 330 -2.99 -13.42 8.10
C PRO A 330 -2.73 -12.45 6.95
N LEU A 331 -1.90 -11.43 7.18
CA LEU A 331 -1.53 -10.44 6.17
C LEU A 331 -0.62 -11.03 5.09
N LYS A 332 0.45 -11.74 5.48
CA LYS A 332 1.30 -12.50 4.53
C LYS A 332 0.50 -13.59 3.80
N GLU A 333 -0.46 -14.23 4.47
CA GLU A 333 -1.35 -15.20 3.84
C GLU A 333 -2.22 -14.55 2.75
N ALA A 334 -2.81 -13.37 3.02
CA ALA A 334 -3.59 -12.63 2.04
C ALA A 334 -2.74 -12.23 0.83
N LEU A 335 -1.51 -11.76 1.06
CA LEU A 335 -0.57 -11.40 0.01
C LEU A 335 -0.18 -12.62 -0.84
N ALA A 336 0.23 -13.72 -0.20
CA ALA A 336 0.59 -14.97 -0.88
C ALA A 336 -0.57 -15.58 -1.68
N ALA A 337 -1.81 -15.39 -1.20
CA ALA A 337 -3.01 -15.85 -1.87
C ALA A 337 -3.46 -14.94 -3.02
N GLY A 338 -2.83 -13.78 -3.24
CA GLY A 338 -3.21 -12.82 -4.27
C GLY A 338 -4.50 -12.05 -3.96
N ARG A 339 -4.92 -12.00 -2.69
CA ARG A 339 -6.10 -11.26 -2.25
C ARG A 339 -5.78 -9.77 -2.06
N LEU A 340 -5.37 -9.13 -3.15
CA LEU A 340 -4.84 -7.76 -3.14
C LEU A 340 -5.41 -6.92 -4.29
N TYR A 341 -5.70 -5.65 -4.02
CA TYR A 341 -5.84 -4.63 -5.06
C TYR A 341 -5.03 -3.39 -4.68
N GLY A 342 -4.59 -2.64 -5.68
CA GLY A 342 -3.88 -1.37 -5.50
C GLY A 342 -4.81 -0.19 -5.80
N VAL A 343 -4.68 0.90 -5.04
CA VAL A 343 -5.52 2.11 -5.18
C VAL A 343 -4.63 3.35 -5.26
N PHE A 344 -4.83 4.20 -6.27
CA PHE A 344 -4.21 5.54 -6.36
C PHE A 344 -4.96 6.55 -5.49
N GLU A 345 -4.60 6.60 -4.20
CA GLU A 345 -5.27 7.38 -3.14
C GLU A 345 -5.23 8.90 -3.36
N LEU A 346 -4.32 9.41 -4.18
CA LEU A 346 -4.33 10.83 -4.58
C LEU A 346 -5.64 11.24 -5.29
N MET A 347 -6.37 10.27 -5.85
CA MET A 347 -7.66 10.49 -6.51
C MET A 347 -8.85 10.50 -5.54
N GLY A 348 -8.59 10.23 -4.25
CA GLY A 348 -9.62 9.99 -3.24
C GLY A 348 -9.57 8.56 -2.72
N TYR A 349 -9.97 8.38 -1.45
CA TYR A 349 -10.03 7.06 -0.83
C TYR A 349 -11.19 6.25 -1.37
N ALA A 350 -10.90 5.07 -1.92
CA ALA A 350 -11.92 4.18 -2.46
C ALA A 350 -12.67 3.45 -1.33
N GLU A 351 -13.99 3.58 -1.30
CA GLU A 351 -14.86 2.82 -0.39
C GLU A 351 -15.76 1.87 -1.16
N GLY A 352 -15.82 0.61 -0.73
CA GLY A 352 -16.75 -0.39 -1.27
C GLY A 352 -16.32 -1.07 -2.56
N PHE A 353 -15.08 -0.93 -3.02
CA PHE A 353 -14.58 -1.74 -4.15
C PHE A 353 -14.70 -3.23 -3.86
N ASP A 354 -15.17 -4.01 -4.84
CA ASP A 354 -15.24 -5.46 -4.73
C ASP A 354 -14.96 -6.16 -6.05
N PHE A 355 -14.17 -7.24 -6.02
CA PHE A 355 -13.97 -8.12 -7.17
C PHE A 355 -13.89 -9.59 -6.74
N HIS A 356 -14.75 -10.43 -7.30
CA HIS A 356 -14.78 -11.89 -7.05
C HIS A 356 -15.35 -12.65 -8.24
N ALA A 357 -15.17 -13.97 -8.19
CA ALA A 357 -15.88 -14.92 -9.03
C ALA A 357 -16.97 -15.64 -8.24
N ARG A 358 -18.02 -16.05 -8.96
CA ARG A 358 -19.03 -17.00 -8.50
C ARG A 358 -19.03 -18.22 -9.39
N VAL A 359 -18.97 -19.40 -8.79
CA VAL A 359 -19.21 -20.68 -9.44
C VAL A 359 -20.26 -21.40 -8.63
N ASP A 360 -21.42 -21.64 -9.25
CA ASP A 360 -22.64 -22.04 -8.54
C ASP A 360 -22.96 -21.05 -7.39
N ASP A 361 -23.07 -21.52 -6.14
CA ASP A 361 -23.35 -20.70 -4.95
C ASP A 361 -22.07 -20.29 -4.19
N GLU A 362 -20.88 -20.68 -4.67
CA GLU A 362 -19.60 -20.44 -4.01
C GLU A 362 -18.93 -19.15 -4.53
N VAL A 363 -18.34 -18.37 -3.63
CA VAL A 363 -17.62 -17.13 -3.92
C VAL A 363 -16.11 -17.35 -3.80
N TYR A 364 -15.37 -16.83 -4.78
CA TYR A 364 -13.91 -16.96 -4.84
C TYR A 364 -13.27 -15.58 -5.00
N GLU A 365 -12.32 -15.28 -4.11
CA GLU A 365 -11.60 -14.01 -4.06
C GLU A 365 -10.55 -13.87 -5.17
N MET A 366 -10.03 -12.65 -5.33
CA MET A 366 -8.81 -12.38 -6.09
C MET A 366 -7.69 -13.36 -5.75
N GLY A 367 -6.93 -13.77 -6.77
CA GLY A 367 -5.87 -14.79 -6.70
C GLY A 367 -6.36 -16.24 -6.76
N ALA A 368 -7.67 -16.49 -6.59
CA ALA A 368 -8.22 -17.84 -6.69
C ALA A 368 -8.23 -18.38 -8.14
N ALA A 369 -8.23 -19.72 -8.24
CA ALA A 369 -8.48 -20.42 -9.49
C ALA A 369 -9.84 -21.11 -9.47
N VAL A 370 -10.64 -20.88 -10.50
CA VAL A 370 -12.03 -21.34 -10.61
C VAL A 370 -12.26 -22.08 -11.92
N ALA A 371 -13.18 -23.05 -11.94
CA ALA A 371 -13.55 -23.74 -13.17
C ALA A 371 -14.55 -22.91 -13.99
N ALA A 372 -14.44 -22.95 -15.32
CA ALA A 372 -15.46 -22.42 -16.21
C ALA A 372 -16.72 -23.33 -16.22
N PRO A 373 -17.93 -22.78 -16.39
CA PRO A 373 -18.23 -21.34 -16.44
C PRO A 373 -18.14 -20.70 -15.06
N ALA A 374 -17.64 -19.46 -15.02
CA ALA A 374 -17.59 -18.64 -13.81
C ALA A 374 -18.18 -17.26 -14.08
N ARG A 375 -18.88 -16.68 -13.12
CA ARG A 375 -19.33 -15.30 -13.20
C ARG A 375 -18.36 -14.40 -12.46
N LEU A 376 -17.75 -13.44 -13.16
CA LEU A 376 -16.98 -12.37 -12.54
C LEU A 376 -17.94 -11.24 -12.14
N VAL A 377 -17.74 -10.68 -10.95
CA VAL A 377 -18.53 -9.57 -10.41
C VAL A 377 -17.57 -8.49 -9.95
N VAL A 378 -17.74 -7.28 -10.47
CA VAL A 378 -16.99 -6.08 -10.08
C VAL A 378 -17.96 -5.06 -9.51
N HIS A 379 -17.74 -4.60 -8.28
CA HIS A 379 -18.46 -3.48 -7.68
C HIS A 379 -17.55 -2.25 -7.68
N ALA A 380 -18.00 -1.18 -8.33
CA ALA A 380 -17.30 0.09 -8.37
C ALA A 380 -17.30 0.76 -6.98
N PRO A 381 -16.18 1.34 -6.55
CA PRO A 381 -16.13 2.10 -5.31
C PRO A 381 -16.86 3.45 -5.43
N SER A 382 -16.97 4.16 -4.31
CA SER A 382 -17.19 5.60 -4.21
C SER A 382 -15.98 6.31 -3.61
N VAL A 383 -15.87 7.62 -3.79
CA VAL A 383 -14.91 8.45 -3.04
C VAL A 383 -15.42 8.63 -1.63
N GLN A 384 -14.69 8.09 -0.64
CA GLN A 384 -15.07 8.15 0.76
C GLN A 384 -15.10 9.61 1.25
N GLN A 385 -16.19 9.98 1.94
CA GLN A 385 -16.38 11.32 2.53
C GLN A 385 -16.26 12.45 1.49
N LEU A 386 -16.67 12.22 0.23
CA LEU A 386 -16.76 13.30 -0.76
C LEU A 386 -17.73 14.39 -0.29
N ALA A 387 -17.31 15.66 -0.36
CA ALA A 387 -18.14 16.79 0.02
C ALA A 387 -19.44 16.86 -0.81
N ASP A 388 -20.56 17.18 -0.18
CA ASP A 388 -21.89 17.25 -0.82
C ASP A 388 -21.96 18.22 -2.01
N ASP A 389 -21.09 19.23 -2.04
CA ASP A 389 -21.03 20.24 -3.10
C ASP A 389 -19.88 20.02 -4.11
N ALA A 390 -19.08 18.97 -3.94
CA ALA A 390 -18.07 18.57 -4.91
C ALA A 390 -18.72 18.03 -6.20
N ALA A 391 -18.06 18.26 -7.34
CA ALA A 391 -18.44 17.63 -8.59
C ALA A 391 -18.10 16.13 -8.51
N PRO A 392 -19.06 15.20 -8.63
CA PRO A 392 -18.77 13.78 -8.49
C PRO A 392 -17.85 13.30 -9.62
N PRO A 393 -16.98 12.32 -9.35
CA PRO A 393 -16.18 11.70 -10.40
C PRO A 393 -17.04 10.87 -11.36
N GLU A 394 -16.54 10.63 -12.58
CA GLU A 394 -17.08 9.60 -13.48
C GLU A 394 -16.21 8.34 -13.40
N LEU A 395 -16.83 7.16 -13.37
CA LEU A 395 -16.11 5.89 -13.28
C LEU A 395 -16.30 5.03 -14.54
N VAL A 396 -15.22 4.35 -14.93
CA VAL A 396 -15.25 3.29 -15.95
C VAL A 396 -14.83 1.98 -15.30
N VAL A 397 -15.74 1.01 -15.29
CA VAL A 397 -15.51 -0.32 -14.72
C VAL A 397 -15.12 -1.27 -15.85
N ARG A 398 -13.93 -1.85 -15.77
CA ARG A 398 -13.40 -2.76 -16.81
C ARG A 398 -13.07 -4.12 -16.24
N VAL A 399 -13.27 -5.14 -17.07
CA VAL A 399 -12.69 -6.48 -16.88
C VAL A 399 -11.75 -6.74 -18.05
N LEU A 400 -10.51 -7.08 -17.74
CA LEU A 400 -9.47 -7.36 -18.72
C LEU A 400 -8.95 -8.78 -18.57
N ARG A 401 -8.58 -9.39 -19.69
CA ARG A 401 -7.94 -10.70 -19.77
C ARG A 401 -6.48 -10.56 -20.15
N ALA A 402 -5.60 -11.28 -19.46
CA ALA A 402 -4.19 -11.31 -19.78
C ALA A 402 -3.92 -12.03 -21.10
N GLU A 403 -3.18 -11.39 -22.00
CA GLU A 403 -2.64 -11.95 -23.23
C GLU A 403 -1.13 -11.70 -23.33
N ALA A 404 -0.46 -12.38 -24.25
CA ALA A 404 1.00 -12.28 -24.40
C ALA A 404 1.49 -10.86 -24.76
N ASP A 405 0.65 -10.08 -25.45
CA ASP A 405 0.96 -8.73 -25.93
C ASP A 405 0.33 -7.62 -25.05
N GLY A 406 -0.19 -7.97 -23.86
CA GLY A 406 -0.83 -7.01 -22.95
C GLY A 406 -2.22 -7.43 -22.49
N TRP A 407 -2.94 -6.49 -21.89
CA TRP A 407 -4.30 -6.71 -21.41
C TRP A 407 -5.35 -6.47 -22.50
N VAL A 408 -6.24 -7.43 -22.70
CA VAL A 408 -7.38 -7.31 -23.61
C VAL A 408 -8.64 -7.04 -22.79
N GLU A 409 -9.27 -5.89 -23.03
CA GLU A 409 -10.58 -5.57 -22.46
C GLU A 409 -11.64 -6.58 -22.97
N VAL A 410 -12.33 -7.23 -22.04
CA VAL A 410 -13.43 -8.17 -22.34
C VAL A 410 -14.80 -7.64 -21.96
N ALA A 411 -14.85 -6.65 -21.06
CA ALA A 411 -16.04 -5.86 -20.77
C ALA A 411 -15.64 -4.49 -20.21
N SER A 412 -16.48 -3.49 -20.49
CA SER A 412 -16.32 -2.12 -20.01
C SER A 412 -17.68 -1.44 -19.95
N GLU A 413 -17.96 -0.78 -18.84
CA GLU A 413 -19.18 -0.01 -18.62
C GLU A 413 -18.86 1.32 -17.93
N LEU A 414 -19.54 2.38 -18.38
CA LEU A 414 -19.63 3.61 -17.58
C LEU A 414 -20.50 3.31 -16.36
N GLY A 415 -19.99 3.61 -15.18
CA GLY A 415 -20.69 3.40 -13.92
C GLY A 415 -20.70 4.68 -13.09
N ASP A 416 -21.83 4.92 -12.44
CA ASP A 416 -21.85 5.80 -11.28
C ASP A 416 -21.20 5.06 -10.08
N GLU A 417 -20.95 5.77 -8.99
CA GLU A 417 -20.49 5.16 -7.74
C GLU A 417 -21.43 4.02 -7.29
N GLY A 418 -20.85 2.88 -6.89
CA GLY A 418 -21.60 1.67 -6.52
C GLY A 418 -22.18 0.85 -7.70
N HIS A 419 -21.83 1.19 -8.95
CA HIS A 419 -22.17 0.37 -10.12
C HIS A 419 -21.64 -1.06 -9.99
N THR A 420 -22.38 -2.05 -10.53
CA THR A 420 -21.94 -3.45 -10.55
C THR A 420 -21.90 -3.98 -11.98
N LEU A 421 -20.73 -4.43 -12.41
CA LEU A 421 -20.51 -5.14 -13.67
C LEU A 421 -20.47 -6.66 -13.40
N GLU A 422 -21.34 -7.43 -14.04
CA GLU A 422 -21.33 -8.90 -14.01
C GLU A 422 -21.03 -9.48 -15.40
N LEU A 423 -20.11 -10.45 -15.47
CA LEU A 423 -19.70 -11.07 -16.73
C LEU A 423 -19.59 -12.60 -16.58
N ASP A 424 -20.33 -13.35 -17.40
CA ASP A 424 -20.21 -14.80 -17.48
C ASP A 424 -19.01 -15.19 -18.38
N ILE A 425 -17.98 -15.77 -17.78
CA ILE A 425 -16.76 -16.23 -18.44
C ILE A 425 -16.83 -17.73 -18.72
N THR A 426 -16.51 -18.08 -19.96
CA THR A 426 -16.39 -19.49 -20.40
C THR A 426 -14.99 -19.83 -20.88
N ASP A 427 -14.21 -18.84 -21.31
CA ASP A 427 -12.86 -19.06 -21.78
C ASP A 427 -11.86 -19.08 -20.62
N PRO A 428 -10.89 -20.01 -20.61
CA PRO A 428 -9.82 -20.01 -19.61
C PRO A 428 -8.88 -18.81 -19.79
N GLY A 429 -8.37 -18.28 -18.68
CA GLY A 429 -7.45 -17.14 -18.66
C GLY A 429 -7.30 -16.51 -17.28
N ALA A 430 -6.39 -15.55 -17.15
CA ALA A 430 -6.30 -14.68 -15.99
C ALA A 430 -7.07 -13.39 -16.26
N TYR A 431 -8.01 -13.04 -15.38
CA TYR A 431 -8.90 -11.89 -15.53
C TYR A 431 -8.74 -10.94 -14.37
N ARG A 432 -8.59 -9.64 -14.63
CA ARG A 432 -8.54 -8.61 -13.59
C ARG A 432 -9.63 -7.58 -13.76
N ALA A 433 -10.05 -6.99 -12.65
CA ALA A 433 -10.83 -5.76 -12.66
C ALA A 433 -9.90 -4.54 -12.70
N GLU A 434 -10.38 -3.47 -13.32
CA GLU A 434 -9.77 -2.15 -13.33
C GLU A 434 -10.86 -1.10 -13.17
N ILE A 435 -10.62 -0.12 -12.31
CA ILE A 435 -11.48 1.06 -12.17
C ILE A 435 -10.70 2.25 -12.68
N ARG A 436 -11.27 2.97 -13.65
CA ARG A 436 -10.76 4.26 -14.09
C ARG A 436 -11.66 5.38 -13.58
N ILE A 437 -11.05 6.53 -13.32
CA ILE A 437 -11.70 7.71 -12.75
C ILE A 437 -11.42 8.94 -13.62
N ILE A 438 -12.45 9.75 -13.84
CA ILE A 438 -12.32 11.14 -14.29
C ILE A 438 -12.61 12.01 -13.05
N PRO A 439 -11.58 12.56 -12.39
CA PRO A 439 -11.69 13.06 -11.03
C PRO A 439 -12.12 14.54 -10.97
N HIS A 440 -13.35 14.82 -11.41
CA HIS A 440 -13.91 16.18 -11.45
C HIS A 440 -13.84 16.91 -10.11
N HIS A 441 -13.94 16.18 -8.99
CA HIS A 441 -13.84 16.71 -7.64
C HIS A 441 -12.48 17.32 -7.31
N LEU A 442 -11.42 16.96 -8.06
CA LEU A 442 -10.07 17.50 -7.86
C LEU A 442 -9.84 18.85 -8.55
N ALA A 443 -10.71 19.27 -9.47
CA ALA A 443 -10.53 20.51 -10.25
C ALA A 443 -10.18 21.76 -9.39
N PRO A 444 -10.79 21.99 -8.20
CA PRO A 444 -10.45 23.14 -7.36
C PRO A 444 -9.01 23.13 -6.81
N TYR A 445 -8.36 21.97 -6.80
CA TYR A 445 -7.07 21.74 -6.14
C TYR A 445 -5.89 21.63 -7.12
N LEU A 446 -6.13 21.70 -8.43
CA LEU A 446 -5.09 21.40 -9.43
C LEU A 446 -4.32 22.62 -9.95
N GLY A 447 -4.70 23.83 -9.57
CA GLY A 447 -4.04 25.05 -10.04
C GLY A 447 -4.03 25.15 -11.57
N ASP A 448 -2.86 25.32 -12.16
CA ASP A 448 -2.69 25.38 -13.63
C ASP A 448 -2.94 24.03 -14.33
N GLU A 449 -2.91 22.93 -13.57
CA GLU A 449 -3.06 21.56 -14.09
C GLU A 449 -4.54 21.10 -14.06
N VAL A 450 -5.50 22.03 -13.97
CA VAL A 450 -6.95 21.75 -13.85
C VAL A 450 -7.50 20.83 -14.95
N ALA A 451 -6.86 20.82 -16.13
CA ALA A 451 -7.26 19.91 -17.22
C ALA A 451 -7.14 18.43 -16.83
N LEU A 452 -6.28 18.06 -15.87
CA LEU A 452 -6.13 16.69 -15.40
C LEU A 452 -7.39 16.17 -14.69
N ALA A 453 -8.29 17.04 -14.22
CA ALA A 453 -9.58 16.65 -13.65
C ALA A 453 -10.59 16.15 -14.71
N ASP A 454 -10.37 16.50 -15.98
CA ASP A 454 -11.18 16.06 -17.13
C ASP A 454 -10.56 14.86 -17.86
N GLU A 455 -9.43 14.31 -17.36
CA GLU A 455 -8.71 13.18 -17.95
C GLU A 455 -9.04 11.87 -17.22
N GLU A 456 -9.06 10.77 -17.99
CA GLU A 456 -9.27 9.42 -17.45
C GLU A 456 -7.94 8.86 -16.90
N HIS A 457 -7.93 8.54 -15.60
CA HIS A 457 -6.80 7.93 -14.90
C HIS A 457 -7.17 6.55 -14.39
N VAL A 458 -6.20 5.65 -14.18
CA VAL A 458 -6.49 4.44 -13.40
C VAL A 458 -6.59 4.83 -11.93
N TRP A 459 -7.63 4.32 -11.27
CA TRP A 459 -7.81 4.46 -9.83
C TRP A 459 -7.50 3.16 -9.10
N ILE A 460 -7.97 2.01 -9.61
CA ILE A 460 -7.79 0.70 -8.97
C ILE A 460 -7.28 -0.34 -9.97
N TYR A 461 -6.27 -1.09 -9.53
CA TYR A 461 -5.86 -2.34 -10.15
C TYR A 461 -6.11 -3.53 -9.22
N ALA A 462 -6.93 -4.48 -9.64
CA ALA A 462 -7.14 -5.72 -8.89
C ALA A 462 -6.19 -6.84 -9.30
N ASN A 463 -5.78 -7.69 -8.37
CA ASN A 463 -5.13 -8.96 -8.73
C ASN A 463 -6.10 -9.88 -9.49
N PRO A 464 -5.57 -10.77 -10.34
CA PRO A 464 -6.39 -11.56 -11.24
C PRO A 464 -7.14 -12.69 -10.52
N ILE A 465 -8.25 -13.10 -11.11
CA ILE A 465 -8.89 -14.40 -10.89
C ILE A 465 -8.56 -15.30 -12.09
N TYR A 466 -8.19 -16.55 -11.82
CA TYR A 466 -7.76 -17.51 -12.84
C TYR A 466 -8.91 -18.45 -13.21
N VAL A 467 -9.50 -18.26 -14.39
CA VAL A 467 -10.52 -19.19 -14.91
C VAL A 467 -9.83 -20.35 -15.65
N THR A 468 -10.20 -21.57 -15.29
CA THR A 468 -9.62 -22.83 -15.79
C THR A 468 -10.66 -23.61 -16.61
N GLY A 469 -10.18 -24.34 -17.62
CA GLY A 469 -11.04 -25.05 -18.59
C GLY A 469 -11.30 -26.52 -18.28
#